data_AF-A0A6V7L8T5-F1
#
_entry.id   AF-A0A6V7L8T5-F1
#
_cell.length_a   1.000
_cell.length_b   1.000
_cell.length_c   1.000
_cell.angle_alpha   90.00
_cell.angle_beta   90.00
_cell.angle_gamma   90.00
#
_symmetry.space_group_name_H-M   'P 1'
#
loop_
_entity.id
_entity.type
_entity.pdbx_description
1 polymer ?
#
loop_
_entity_poly.entity_id
_entity_poly.type
_entity_poly.pdbx_seq_one_letter_code
_entity_poly.pdbx_strand_id
1 'polypeptide(L)'
;MIDLTFTSSSLARANRNWEVSDIITLSDHRAITWNTAGQLRQVQVSAQRKKFTGRRANTFYAEAFRVCMESSCAEGSTAEEEVAHVMREVAKACDTAMHRRRKGNRHLPVYWWSEDTNKLRAESLQARRQVQRVRGKPCFLQLEVVFKMIRRNLRKAIGHSKKRCWIELIEEVNNDPWGRPYKVVMSKLNGYQQPTCPDELERIVKVLFPTQEPFEYDVEHEEREMIPPITHKELMQACMRVGNSKAPGMDHIPNIALKTAIQTAPQMFLDMYNRCLAEGIFPERWKRQ
;
A
#
# COMPACT_ATOMS: atom_id res chain seq x y z
N MET A 1 -19.37 9.13 -31.92
CA MET A 1 -18.61 8.29 -30.97
C MET A 1 -19.31 8.43 -29.63
N ILE A 2 -19.83 7.32 -29.11
CA ILE A 2 -20.53 7.28 -27.81
C ILE A 2 -19.63 6.42 -26.92
N ASP A 3 -19.10 7.02 -25.86
CA ASP A 3 -18.31 6.30 -24.87
C ASP A 3 -19.24 5.79 -23.78
N LEU A 4 -19.28 4.47 -23.60
CA LEU A 4 -20.08 3.80 -22.58
C LEU A 4 -19.16 3.29 -21.47
N THR A 5 -19.59 3.39 -20.22
CA THR A 5 -18.88 2.76 -19.10
C THR A 5 -19.80 1.83 -18.33
N PHE A 6 -19.49 0.53 -18.36
CA PHE A 6 -20.24 -0.49 -17.62
C PHE A 6 -19.70 -0.62 -16.20
N THR A 7 -20.59 -0.67 -15.21
CA THR A 7 -20.20 -0.93 -13.83
C THR A 7 -21.20 -1.81 -13.10
N SER A 8 -20.77 -2.40 -12.00
CA SER A 8 -21.68 -3.09 -11.09
C SER A 8 -22.72 -2.12 -10.52
N SER A 9 -23.89 -2.65 -10.18
CA SER A 9 -24.97 -1.90 -9.53
C SER A 9 -24.53 -1.17 -8.25
N SER A 10 -23.56 -1.72 -7.53
CA SER A 10 -22.94 -1.10 -6.35
C SER A 10 -22.11 0.15 -6.65
N LEU A 11 -21.45 0.19 -7.82
CA LEU A 11 -20.63 1.31 -8.28
C LEU A 11 -21.47 2.42 -8.93
N ALA A 12 -22.55 2.05 -9.63
CA ALA A 12 -23.47 2.99 -10.28
C ALA A 12 -24.30 3.83 -9.28
N ARG A 13 -24.59 3.28 -8.09
CA ARG A 13 -25.38 3.96 -7.03
C ARG A 13 -24.58 4.98 -6.21
N ALA A 14 -23.26 4.94 -6.25
CA ALA A 14 -22.44 5.93 -5.58
C ALA A 14 -22.45 7.21 -6.44
N ASN A 15 -22.84 8.35 -5.85
CA ASN A 15 -22.78 9.65 -6.52
C ASN A 15 -21.32 9.99 -6.85
N ARG A 16 -20.90 9.64 -8.06
CA ARG A 16 -19.51 9.68 -8.49
C ARG A 16 -19.41 10.60 -9.69
N ASN A 17 -18.45 11.51 -9.64
CA ASN A 17 -18.15 12.44 -10.72
C ASN A 17 -17.59 11.64 -11.90
N TRP A 18 -18.48 11.13 -12.75
CA TRP A 18 -18.18 10.77 -14.13
C TRP A 18 -18.25 12.06 -14.92
N GLU A 19 -17.11 12.49 -15.43
CA GLU A 19 -17.05 13.71 -16.22
C GLU A 19 -16.03 13.56 -17.34
N VAL A 20 -16.29 14.25 -18.43
CA VAL A 20 -15.28 14.45 -19.46
C VAL A 20 -14.24 15.40 -18.87
N SER A 21 -13.07 14.86 -18.58
CA SER A 21 -11.99 15.55 -17.92
C SER A 21 -11.52 16.75 -18.70
N ASP A 22 -11.29 17.83 -17.96
CA ASP A 22 -10.70 19.04 -18.49
C ASP A 22 -9.15 18.97 -18.59
N ILE A 23 -8.55 17.80 -18.50
CA ILE A 23 -7.12 17.64 -18.73
C ILE A 23 -6.79 17.81 -20.22
N ILE A 24 -5.69 18.50 -20.54
CA ILE A 24 -5.13 18.50 -21.90
C ILE A 24 -4.28 17.24 -22.07
N THR A 25 -4.81 16.30 -22.86
CA THR A 25 -4.15 15.03 -23.24
C THR A 25 -3.30 15.15 -24.50
N LEU A 26 -3.48 16.24 -25.26
CA LEU A 26 -2.95 16.45 -26.62
C LEU A 26 -3.40 15.42 -27.67
N SER A 27 -4.14 14.38 -27.28
CA SER A 27 -4.91 13.50 -28.15
C SER A 27 -6.12 14.26 -28.74
N ASP A 28 -6.62 13.70 -29.83
CA ASP A 28 -7.94 13.92 -30.41
C ASP A 28 -9.09 13.48 -29.50
N HIS A 29 -8.87 12.51 -28.61
CA HIS A 29 -9.82 12.08 -27.59
C HIS A 29 -9.77 12.93 -26.32
N ARG A 30 -10.93 13.15 -25.71
CA ARG A 30 -11.05 13.75 -24.38
C ARG A 30 -10.92 12.65 -23.33
N ALA A 31 -10.16 12.90 -22.27
CA ALA A 31 -10.10 11.96 -21.16
C ALA A 31 -11.45 11.93 -20.45
N ILE A 32 -11.91 10.75 -20.06
CA ILE A 32 -13.04 10.57 -19.15
C ILE A 32 -12.46 10.26 -17.79
N THR A 33 -12.84 11.04 -16.78
CA THR A 33 -12.45 10.79 -15.40
C THR A 33 -13.66 10.30 -14.62
N TRP A 34 -13.47 9.20 -13.90
CA TRP A 34 -14.47 8.67 -12.99
C TRP A 34 -13.86 8.52 -11.60
N ASN A 35 -14.32 9.33 -10.66
CA ASN A 35 -13.89 9.18 -9.27
C ASN A 35 -14.53 7.95 -8.62
N THR A 36 -13.71 6.98 -8.24
CA THR A 36 -14.17 5.77 -7.53
C THR A 36 -14.05 5.86 -6.01
N ALA A 37 -13.57 6.99 -5.49
CA ALA A 37 -13.43 7.28 -4.07
C ALA A 37 -14.75 7.81 -3.47
N GLY A 38 -15.84 7.07 -3.68
CA GLY A 38 -17.08 7.23 -2.93
C GLY A 38 -17.47 5.84 -2.47
N GLN A 39 -17.42 5.61 -1.14
CA GLN A 39 -17.78 4.38 -0.44
C GLN A 39 -18.27 3.27 -1.38
N LEU A 40 -17.37 2.38 -1.79
CA LEU A 40 -17.82 1.00 -1.92
C LEU A 40 -18.43 0.70 -0.56
N ARG A 41 -19.76 0.58 -0.48
CA ARG A 41 -20.37 -0.28 0.53
C ARG A 41 -19.73 -1.63 0.25
N GLN A 42 -18.57 -1.86 0.88
CA GLN A 42 -18.10 -3.19 1.14
C GLN A 42 -19.34 -3.87 1.70
N VAL A 43 -19.80 -4.91 1.00
CA VAL A 43 -20.55 -5.99 1.64
C VAL A 43 -19.87 -6.15 2.99
N GLN A 44 -20.60 -5.89 4.07
CA GLN A 44 -20.05 -5.89 5.41
C GLN A 44 -19.67 -7.32 5.78
N VAL A 45 -18.54 -7.79 5.23
CA VAL A 45 -17.62 -8.58 6.02
C VAL A 45 -17.00 -7.55 6.95
N SER A 46 -17.41 -7.58 8.21
CA SER A 46 -17.09 -6.64 9.29
C SER A 46 -15.60 -6.62 9.69
N ALA A 47 -14.68 -6.83 8.74
CA ALA A 47 -13.29 -6.44 8.92
C ALA A 47 -13.17 -4.97 8.49
N GLN A 48 -13.27 -4.05 9.45
CA GLN A 48 -12.72 -2.71 9.31
C GLN A 48 -11.25 -2.86 8.89
N ARG A 49 -10.97 -2.89 7.58
CA ARG A 49 -9.63 -2.64 7.06
C ARG A 49 -9.35 -1.17 7.36
N LYS A 50 -8.96 -0.88 8.61
CA LYS A 50 -8.20 0.31 8.94
C LYS A 50 -7.10 0.33 7.88
N LYS A 51 -7.15 1.29 6.96
CA LYS A 51 -6.13 1.49 5.94
C LYS A 51 -4.88 1.99 6.66
N PHE A 52 -4.27 1.13 7.48
CA PHE A 52 -3.17 1.46 8.34
C PHE A 52 -1.97 1.66 7.43
N THR A 53 -1.49 2.88 7.36
CA THR A 53 -0.21 3.15 6.76
C THR A 53 0.85 2.48 7.63
N GLY A 54 1.40 1.36 7.17
CA GLY A 54 2.36 0.57 7.93
C GLY A 54 3.49 1.42 8.53
N ARG A 55 4.11 0.95 9.60
CA ARG A 55 5.21 1.65 10.27
C ARG A 55 6.50 1.56 9.47
N ARG A 56 7.42 2.50 9.69
CA ARG A 56 8.78 2.46 9.15
C ARG A 56 9.71 1.79 10.15
N ALA A 57 9.91 0.48 9.99
CA ALA A 57 10.77 -0.31 10.89
C ALA A 57 12.21 0.24 10.95
N ASN A 58 12.71 0.86 9.89
CA ASN A 58 14.04 1.50 9.87
C ASN A 58 14.13 2.81 10.67
N THR A 59 13.01 3.34 11.17
CA THR A 59 12.99 4.51 12.07
C THR A 59 12.73 4.13 13.52
N PHE A 60 12.93 2.86 13.88
CA PHE A 60 12.67 2.35 15.22
C PHE A 60 13.60 2.99 16.24
N TYR A 61 13.01 3.76 17.16
CA TYR A 61 13.72 4.39 18.26
C TYR A 61 13.52 3.57 19.55
N ALA A 62 14.51 2.74 19.86
CA ALA A 62 14.42 1.74 20.93
C ALA A 62 14.14 2.37 22.31
N GLU A 63 14.74 3.52 22.62
CA GLU A 63 14.61 4.11 23.96
C GLU A 63 13.18 4.55 24.28
N ALA A 64 12.54 5.30 23.37
CA ALA A 64 11.13 5.67 23.57
C ALA A 64 10.20 4.45 23.59
N PHE A 65 10.57 3.39 22.86
CA PHE A 65 9.82 2.13 22.88
C PHE A 65 9.88 1.48 24.28
N ARG A 66 11.09 1.38 24.87
CA ARG A 66 11.30 0.78 26.19
C ARG A 66 10.55 1.52 27.28
N VAL A 67 10.68 2.84 27.32
CA VAL A 67 9.96 3.70 28.28
C VAL A 67 8.45 3.48 28.20
N CYS A 68 7.90 3.36 26.97
CA CYS A 68 6.47 3.09 26.80
C CYS A 68 6.07 1.71 27.33
N MET A 69 6.90 0.68 27.12
CA MET A 69 6.64 -0.69 27.59
C MET A 69 6.78 -0.83 29.11
N GLU A 70 7.73 -0.15 29.72
CA GLU A 70 7.94 -0.17 31.18
C GLU A 70 6.79 0.52 31.93
N SER A 71 6.13 1.50 31.29
CA SER A 71 4.97 2.19 31.86
C SER A 71 3.66 1.39 31.80
N SER A 72 3.66 0.23 31.15
CA SER A 72 2.47 -0.59 30.94
C SER A 72 2.30 -1.59 32.08
N CYS A 73 1.13 -1.58 32.74
CA CYS A 73 0.76 -2.58 33.75
C CYS A 73 -0.01 -3.73 33.13
N ALA A 74 0.02 -4.93 33.72
CA ALA A 74 -0.87 -6.02 33.32
C ALA A 74 -2.33 -5.67 33.67
N GLU A 75 -3.25 -5.87 32.73
CA GLU A 75 -4.68 -5.60 32.90
C GLU A 75 -5.50 -6.57 32.05
N GLY A 76 -6.56 -7.16 32.64
CA GLY A 76 -7.45 -8.12 31.98
C GLY A 76 -7.80 -9.30 32.90
N SER A 77 -9.07 -9.70 32.89
CA SER A 77 -9.58 -10.80 33.73
C SER A 77 -9.58 -12.15 33.02
N THR A 78 -9.43 -12.14 31.69
CA THR A 78 -9.44 -13.34 30.82
C THR A 78 -8.24 -13.34 29.88
N ALA A 79 -7.90 -14.50 29.30
CA ALA A 79 -6.80 -14.61 28.32
C ALA A 79 -6.97 -13.68 27.11
N GLU A 80 -8.18 -13.57 26.55
CA GLU A 80 -8.45 -12.68 25.41
C GLU A 80 -8.29 -11.20 25.75
N GLU A 81 -8.70 -10.78 26.95
CA GLU A 81 -8.53 -9.40 27.41
C GLU A 81 -7.06 -9.07 27.63
N GLU A 82 -6.31 -9.97 28.26
CA GLU A 82 -4.87 -9.80 28.51
C GLU A 82 -4.08 -9.73 27.20
N VAL A 83 -4.37 -10.62 26.24
CA VAL A 83 -3.76 -10.56 24.90
C VAL A 83 -4.14 -9.27 24.18
N ALA A 84 -5.41 -8.86 24.26
CA ALA A 84 -5.85 -7.61 23.64
C ALA A 84 -5.19 -6.37 24.26
N HIS A 85 -4.83 -6.43 25.54
CA HIS A 85 -4.10 -5.42 26.28
C HIS A 85 -2.63 -5.37 25.89
N VAL A 86 -1.91 -6.49 25.99
CA VAL A 86 -0.48 -6.60 25.62
C VAL A 86 -0.26 -6.13 24.18
N MET A 87 -1.09 -6.61 23.24
CA MET A 87 -0.97 -6.21 21.83
C MET A 87 -1.29 -4.72 21.60
N ARG A 88 -2.13 -4.12 22.44
CA ARG A 88 -2.44 -2.67 22.39
C ARG A 88 -1.26 -1.86 22.89
N GLU A 89 -0.62 -2.27 23.97
CA GLU A 89 0.54 -1.58 24.53
C GLU A 89 1.74 -1.68 23.59
N VAL A 90 2.01 -2.85 23.00
CA VAL A 90 3.04 -3.00 21.95
C VAL A 90 2.74 -2.09 20.75
N ALA A 91 1.48 -2.02 20.30
CA ALA A 91 1.10 -1.16 19.20
C ALA A 91 1.25 0.34 19.52
N LYS A 92 0.97 0.75 20.77
CA LYS A 92 1.14 2.11 21.28
C LYS A 92 2.61 2.49 21.35
N ALA A 93 3.45 1.61 21.92
CA ALA A 93 4.91 1.78 21.93
C ALA A 93 5.48 1.84 20.51
N CYS A 94 4.94 1.05 19.58
CA CYS A 94 5.31 1.13 18.18
C CYS A 94 4.95 2.47 17.54
N ASP A 95 3.81 3.06 17.90
CA ASP A 95 3.35 4.34 17.36
C ASP A 95 4.18 5.53 17.89
N THR A 96 4.73 5.43 19.11
CA THR A 96 5.65 6.43 19.67
C THR A 96 7.07 6.27 19.11
N ALA A 97 7.53 5.03 18.93
CA ALA A 97 8.89 4.72 18.53
C ALA A 97 9.16 4.70 17.02
N MET A 98 8.12 4.81 16.17
CA MET A 98 8.28 4.72 14.72
C MET A 98 7.44 5.73 13.94
N HIS A 99 8.03 6.24 12.86
CA HIS A 99 7.30 7.08 11.92
C HIS A 99 6.30 6.26 11.10
N ARG A 100 5.10 6.81 10.90
CA ARG A 100 4.11 6.24 9.98
C ARG A 100 4.56 6.41 8.53
N ARG A 101 4.33 5.40 7.67
CA ARG A 101 4.55 5.55 6.22
C ARG A 101 3.56 6.59 5.66
N ARG A 102 4.05 7.74 5.20
CA ARG A 102 3.20 8.68 4.46
C ARG A 102 2.85 8.10 3.10
N LYS A 103 1.55 8.09 2.75
CA LYS A 103 1.11 7.94 1.35
C LYS A 103 1.41 9.25 0.62
N GLY A 104 2.64 9.42 0.17
CA GLY A 104 2.90 10.40 -0.88
C GLY A 104 2.59 9.74 -2.21
N ASN A 105 1.81 10.40 -3.08
CA ASN A 105 1.81 10.12 -4.50
C ASN A 105 3.20 10.46 -5.05
N ARG A 106 4.19 9.60 -4.80
CA ARG A 106 5.56 9.72 -5.31
C ARG A 106 5.64 9.23 -6.75
N HIS A 107 4.68 9.62 -7.58
CA HIS A 107 4.99 9.65 -9.01
C HIS A 107 5.93 10.84 -9.18
N LEU A 108 7.23 10.55 -9.13
CA LEU A 108 8.23 11.48 -9.62
C LEU A 108 7.80 11.92 -11.03
N PRO A 109 7.83 13.22 -11.34
CA PRO A 109 7.53 13.69 -12.68
C PRO A 109 8.33 12.87 -13.69
N VAL A 110 7.70 12.53 -14.81
CA VAL A 110 8.41 11.80 -15.87
C VAL A 110 9.62 12.62 -16.28
N TYR A 111 10.76 11.96 -16.56
CA TYR A 111 12.07 12.61 -16.71
C TYR A 111 12.14 13.77 -17.72
N TRP A 112 11.22 13.84 -18.70
CA TRP A 112 11.12 14.90 -19.69
C TRP A 112 10.15 16.04 -19.31
N TRP A 113 9.52 15.97 -18.13
CA TRP A 113 8.62 17.01 -17.63
C TRP A 113 9.41 18.15 -16.99
N SER A 114 9.25 19.35 -17.53
CA SER A 114 9.93 20.57 -17.05
C SER A 114 8.94 21.63 -16.58
N GLU A 115 9.45 22.62 -15.84
CA GLU A 115 8.67 23.79 -15.41
C GLU A 115 8.05 24.54 -16.62
N ASP A 116 8.81 24.69 -17.70
CA ASP A 116 8.31 25.30 -18.95
C ASP A 116 7.12 24.52 -19.54
N THR A 117 7.21 23.18 -19.60
CA THR A 117 6.09 22.35 -20.08
C THR A 117 4.88 22.45 -19.15
N ASN A 118 5.09 22.64 -17.84
CA ASN A 118 4.04 22.82 -16.87
C ASN A 118 3.34 24.18 -17.04
N LYS A 119 4.12 25.25 -17.23
CA LYS A 119 3.61 26.60 -17.50
C LYS A 119 2.78 26.65 -18.79
N LEU A 120 3.33 26.15 -19.90
CA LEU A 120 2.63 26.10 -21.19
C LEU A 120 1.36 25.24 -21.12
N ARG A 121 1.35 24.20 -20.29
CA ARG A 121 0.14 23.39 -20.04
C ARG A 121 -0.92 24.18 -19.28
N ALA A 122 -0.54 24.93 -18.25
CA ALA A 122 -1.46 25.78 -17.50
C ALA A 122 -2.06 26.87 -18.42
N GLU A 123 -1.25 27.55 -19.22
CA GLU A 123 -1.69 28.54 -20.21
C GLU A 123 -2.64 27.92 -21.25
N SER A 124 -2.30 26.74 -21.77
CA SER A 124 -3.16 26.04 -22.73
C SER A 124 -4.51 25.65 -22.12
N LEU A 125 -4.54 25.24 -20.85
CA LEU A 125 -5.77 24.94 -20.11
C LEU A 125 -6.64 26.19 -19.92
N GLN A 126 -6.03 27.31 -19.54
CA GLN A 126 -6.74 28.58 -19.37
C GLN A 126 -7.35 29.06 -20.68
N ALA A 127 -6.57 29.06 -21.77
CA ALA A 127 -7.05 29.43 -23.10
C ALA A 127 -8.20 28.52 -23.58
N ARG A 128 -8.12 27.20 -23.33
CA ARG A 128 -9.20 26.28 -23.68
C ARG A 128 -10.50 26.61 -22.94
N ARG A 129 -10.41 26.88 -21.64
CA ARG A 129 -11.57 27.25 -20.81
C ARG A 129 -12.20 28.57 -21.29
N GLN A 130 -11.39 29.54 -21.72
CA GLN A 130 -11.90 30.78 -22.31
C GLN A 130 -12.69 30.50 -23.59
N VAL A 131 -12.12 29.73 -24.53
CA VAL A 131 -12.80 29.34 -25.78
C VAL A 131 -14.11 28.59 -25.52
N GLN A 132 -14.12 27.67 -24.56
CA GLN A 132 -15.33 26.91 -24.20
C GLN A 132 -16.45 27.82 -23.67
N ARG A 133 -16.13 28.84 -22.86
CA ARG A 133 -17.12 29.78 -22.29
C ARG A 133 -17.69 30.76 -23.29
N VAL A 134 -16.95 31.09 -24.35
CA VAL A 134 -17.38 32.05 -25.37
C VAL A 134 -17.95 31.40 -26.63
N ARG A 135 -18.18 30.08 -26.61
CA ARG A 135 -18.73 29.36 -27.76
C ARG A 135 -20.06 29.97 -28.19
N GLY A 136 -20.18 30.30 -29.48
CA GLY A 136 -21.35 30.99 -30.04
C GLY A 136 -21.34 32.52 -29.90
N LYS A 137 -20.29 33.12 -29.33
CA LYS A 137 -20.12 34.59 -29.22
C LYS A 137 -19.19 35.13 -30.32
N PRO A 138 -19.27 36.42 -30.68
CA PRO A 138 -18.44 37.02 -31.74
C PRO A 138 -16.93 36.87 -31.54
N CYS A 139 -16.45 36.85 -30.29
CA CYS A 139 -15.02 36.70 -29.97
C CYS A 139 -14.49 35.24 -30.04
N PHE A 140 -15.35 34.26 -30.36
CA PHE A 140 -14.98 32.84 -30.39
C PHE A 140 -13.80 32.55 -31.33
N LEU A 141 -13.86 33.05 -32.57
CA LEU A 141 -12.86 32.75 -33.60
C LEU A 141 -11.47 33.27 -33.20
N GLN A 142 -11.38 34.48 -32.63
CA GLN A 142 -10.13 35.07 -32.18
C GLN A 142 -9.50 34.26 -31.04
N LEU A 143 -10.30 33.90 -30.04
CA LEU A 143 -9.82 33.09 -28.91
C LEU A 143 -9.47 31.66 -29.32
N GLU A 144 -10.17 31.09 -30.32
CA GLU A 144 -9.87 29.76 -30.86
C GLU A 144 -8.49 29.74 -31.54
N VAL A 145 -8.15 30.77 -32.32
CA VAL A 145 -6.83 30.92 -32.94
C VAL A 145 -5.73 30.99 -31.87
N VAL A 146 -5.93 31.81 -30.82
CA VAL A 146 -4.98 31.92 -29.70
C VAL A 146 -4.81 30.57 -28.99
N PHE A 147 -5.89 29.86 -28.69
CA PHE A 147 -5.82 28.53 -28.09
C PHE A 147 -5.06 27.53 -28.97
N LYS A 148 -5.32 27.50 -30.29
CA LYS A 148 -4.60 26.63 -31.24
C LYS A 148 -3.10 26.93 -31.26
N MET A 149 -2.71 28.20 -31.18
CA MET A 149 -1.32 28.63 -31.08
C MET A 149 -0.65 28.14 -29.78
N ILE A 150 -1.27 28.39 -28.62
CA ILE A 150 -0.74 27.96 -27.32
C ILE A 150 -0.63 26.42 -27.27
N ARG A 151 -1.64 25.69 -27.78
CA ARG A 151 -1.58 24.22 -27.89
C ARG A 151 -0.45 23.74 -28.81
N ARG A 152 -0.13 24.47 -29.88
CA ARG A 152 1.01 24.17 -30.76
C ARG A 152 2.33 24.39 -30.02
N ASN A 153 2.46 25.48 -29.26
CA ASN A 153 3.66 25.77 -28.47
C ASN A 153 3.91 24.71 -27.40
N LEU A 154 2.86 24.29 -26.68
CA LEU A 154 2.94 23.18 -25.72
C LEU A 154 3.41 21.87 -26.40
N ARG A 155 2.87 21.52 -27.57
CA ARG A 155 3.32 20.33 -28.33
C ARG A 155 4.80 20.42 -28.69
N LYS A 156 5.25 21.57 -29.20
CA LYS A 156 6.66 21.80 -29.54
C LYS A 156 7.55 21.69 -28.31
N ALA A 157 7.18 22.33 -27.20
CA ALA A 157 7.95 22.29 -25.96
C ALA A 157 8.09 20.87 -25.40
N ILE A 158 7.01 20.07 -25.41
CA ILE A 158 7.07 18.65 -25.03
C ILE A 158 8.00 17.87 -25.97
N GLY A 159 7.90 18.10 -27.29
CA GLY A 159 8.77 17.46 -28.27
C GLY A 159 10.25 17.79 -28.05
N HIS A 160 10.58 19.06 -27.85
CA HIS A 160 11.93 19.50 -27.55
C HIS A 160 12.45 18.94 -26.22
N SER A 161 11.63 18.98 -25.16
CA SER A 161 12.04 18.44 -23.85
C SER A 161 12.30 16.94 -23.92
N LYS A 162 11.44 16.16 -24.59
CA LYS A 162 11.66 14.74 -24.83
C LYS A 162 12.95 14.49 -25.61
N LYS A 163 13.20 15.23 -26.69
CA LYS A 163 14.42 15.08 -27.49
C LYS A 163 15.67 15.40 -26.69
N ARG A 164 15.68 16.52 -25.96
CA ARG A 164 16.81 16.93 -25.10
C ARG A 164 17.08 15.87 -24.03
N CYS A 165 16.06 15.48 -23.26
CA CYS A 165 16.24 14.50 -22.20
C CYS A 165 16.60 13.10 -22.72
N TRP A 166 16.21 12.75 -23.95
CA TRP A 166 16.65 11.52 -24.59
C TRP A 166 18.15 11.54 -24.91
N ILE A 167 18.67 12.66 -25.42
CA ILE A 167 20.10 12.86 -25.68
C ILE A 167 20.89 12.78 -24.36
N GLU A 168 20.45 13.51 -23.33
CA GLU A 168 21.07 13.46 -21.99
C GLU A 168 21.10 12.03 -21.42
N LEU A 169 20.03 11.26 -21.65
CA LEU A 169 19.93 9.88 -21.17
C LEU A 169 20.90 8.95 -21.93
N ILE A 170 21.14 9.18 -23.23
CA ILE A 170 22.16 8.45 -24.01
C ILE A 170 23.56 8.80 -23.53
N GLU A 171 23.85 10.09 -23.32
CA GLU A 171 25.15 10.55 -22.83
C GLU A 171 25.46 9.99 -21.43
N GLU A 172 24.45 9.88 -20.57
CA GLU A 172 24.58 9.30 -19.23
C GLU A 172 24.98 7.82 -19.25
N VAL A 173 24.58 7.03 -20.27
CA VAL A 173 24.95 5.61 -20.38
C VAL A 173 26.46 5.41 -20.43
N ASN A 174 27.18 6.33 -21.08
CA ASN A 174 28.64 6.22 -21.19
C ASN A 174 29.35 6.43 -19.84
N ASN A 175 28.73 7.19 -18.93
CA ASN A 175 29.28 7.49 -17.61
C ASN A 175 28.79 6.53 -16.52
N ASP A 176 27.52 6.12 -16.58
CA ASP A 176 26.90 5.18 -15.65
C ASP A 176 25.97 4.19 -16.39
N PRO A 177 26.51 3.03 -16.83
CA PRO A 177 25.75 2.04 -17.59
C PRO A 177 24.64 1.38 -16.76
N TRP A 178 24.68 1.45 -15.43
CA TRP A 178 23.69 0.85 -14.52
C TRP A 178 22.77 1.90 -13.85
N GLY A 179 22.88 3.16 -14.27
CA GLY A 179 22.23 4.31 -13.69
C GLY A 179 20.77 4.50 -14.07
N ARG A 180 20.37 5.76 -14.23
CA ARG A 180 19.01 6.14 -14.64
C ARG A 180 18.61 5.54 -16.00
N PRO A 181 19.47 5.49 -17.05
CA PRO A 181 19.09 4.92 -18.35
C PRO A 181 18.68 3.45 -18.25
N TYR A 182 19.48 2.64 -17.54
CA TYR A 182 19.21 1.23 -17.29
C TYR A 182 17.86 1.03 -16.57
N LYS A 183 17.60 1.79 -15.51
CA LYS A 183 16.33 1.73 -14.76
C LYS A 183 15.12 2.08 -15.63
N VAL A 184 15.24 3.07 -16.50
CA VAL A 184 14.16 3.46 -17.42
C VAL A 184 13.84 2.32 -18.38
N VAL A 185 14.84 1.69 -19.00
CA VAL A 185 14.66 0.54 -19.91
C VAL A 185 14.11 -0.68 -19.16
N MET A 186 14.72 -1.06 -18.04
CA MET A 186 14.28 -2.22 -17.27
C MET A 186 12.87 -2.07 -16.72
N SER A 187 12.44 -0.85 -16.37
CA SER A 187 11.03 -0.62 -15.97
C SER A 187 10.03 -0.91 -17.09
N LYS A 188 10.45 -0.85 -18.36
CA LYS A 188 9.62 -1.21 -19.53
C LYS A 188 9.66 -2.70 -19.83
N LEU A 189 10.79 -3.35 -19.56
CA LEU A 189 10.98 -4.78 -19.76
C LEU A 189 10.40 -5.62 -18.61
N ASN A 190 10.32 -5.06 -17.40
CA ASN A 190 9.73 -5.70 -16.21
C ASN A 190 8.20 -5.86 -16.26
N GLY A 191 7.62 -5.94 -17.46
CA GLY A 191 6.27 -6.44 -17.65
C GLY A 191 6.23 -7.92 -17.34
N TYR A 192 6.17 -8.29 -16.06
CA TYR A 192 5.63 -9.59 -15.68
C TYR A 192 4.20 -9.65 -16.21
N GLN A 193 4.03 -10.31 -17.35
CA GLN A 193 2.71 -10.67 -17.82
C GLN A 193 2.24 -11.79 -16.90
N GLN A 194 1.24 -11.49 -16.07
CA GLN A 194 0.56 -12.56 -15.36
C GLN A 194 -0.11 -13.46 -16.41
N PRO A 195 0.00 -14.79 -16.28
CA PRO A 195 -0.74 -15.71 -17.13
C PRO A 195 -2.22 -15.30 -17.06
N THR A 196 -2.76 -14.84 -18.18
CA THR A 196 -4.18 -14.43 -18.25
C THR A 196 -5.05 -15.62 -18.65
N CYS A 197 -4.45 -16.68 -19.17
CA CYS A 197 -5.12 -17.90 -19.57
C CYS A 197 -5.57 -18.69 -18.31
N PRO A 198 -6.88 -18.98 -18.17
CA PRO A 198 -7.41 -19.77 -17.05
C PRO A 198 -6.74 -21.14 -16.91
N ASP A 199 -6.50 -21.85 -18.01
CA ASP A 199 -5.92 -23.21 -17.99
C ASP A 199 -4.48 -23.20 -17.45
N GLU A 200 -3.73 -22.15 -17.79
CA GLU A 200 -2.36 -21.99 -17.32
C GLU A 200 -2.30 -21.61 -15.83
N LEU A 201 -3.26 -20.79 -15.37
CA LEU A 201 -3.43 -20.52 -13.94
C LEU A 201 -3.83 -21.78 -13.18
N GLU A 202 -4.76 -22.58 -13.70
CA GLU A 202 -5.19 -23.84 -13.07
C GLU A 202 -4.02 -24.82 -12.95
N ARG A 203 -3.20 -24.96 -14.01
CA ARG A 203 -1.97 -25.76 -13.96
C ARG A 203 -1.01 -25.27 -12.89
N ILE A 204 -0.77 -23.96 -12.81
CA ILE A 204 0.11 -23.37 -11.79
C ILE A 204 -0.41 -23.65 -10.39
N VAL A 205 -1.71 -23.48 -10.15
CA VAL A 205 -2.33 -23.76 -8.85
C VAL A 205 -2.18 -25.23 -8.48
N LYS A 206 -2.47 -26.17 -9.40
CA LYS A 206 -2.32 -27.61 -9.16
C LYS A 206 -0.88 -28.01 -8.82
N VAL A 207 0.11 -27.36 -9.43
CA VAL A 207 1.53 -27.65 -9.16
C VAL A 207 2.01 -27.03 -7.84
N LEU A 208 1.64 -25.78 -7.57
CA LEU A 208 2.10 -25.06 -6.37
C LEU A 208 1.33 -25.44 -5.11
N PHE A 209 0.07 -25.85 -5.26
CA PHE A 209 -0.84 -26.25 -4.19
C PHE A 209 -1.44 -27.63 -4.52
N PRO A 210 -0.64 -28.69 -4.47
CA PRO A 210 -1.14 -30.04 -4.71
C PRO A 210 -2.24 -30.37 -3.71
N THR A 211 -3.31 -31.01 -4.19
CA THR A 211 -4.39 -31.50 -3.33
C THR A 211 -3.81 -32.53 -2.38
N GLN A 212 -3.82 -32.21 -1.09
CA GLN A 212 -3.45 -33.16 -0.05
C GLN A 212 -4.65 -34.05 0.24
N GLU A 213 -4.42 -35.36 0.41
CA GLU A 213 -5.48 -36.23 0.91
C GLU A 213 -5.92 -35.76 2.30
N PRO A 214 -7.22 -35.87 2.64
CA PRO A 214 -7.69 -35.58 3.98
C PRO A 214 -6.89 -36.40 4.98
N PHE A 215 -6.09 -35.73 5.81
CA PHE A 215 -5.42 -36.38 6.92
C PHE A 215 -6.45 -36.53 8.03
N GLU A 216 -6.92 -37.76 8.24
CA GLU A 216 -7.74 -38.08 9.39
C GLU A 216 -6.83 -38.07 10.63
N TYR A 217 -7.06 -37.11 11.52
CA TYR A 217 -6.43 -37.12 12.82
C TYR A 217 -7.07 -38.25 13.63
N ASP A 218 -6.30 -39.27 13.97
CA ASP A 218 -6.65 -40.14 15.09
C ASP A 218 -6.62 -39.27 16.35
N VAL A 219 -7.79 -38.81 16.79
CA VAL A 219 -7.94 -38.11 18.05
C VAL A 219 -7.87 -39.19 19.15
N GLU A 220 -6.66 -39.64 19.45
CA GLU A 220 -6.42 -40.34 20.71
C GLU A 220 -6.82 -39.36 21.82
N HIS A 221 -7.88 -39.72 22.54
CA HIS A 221 -8.25 -39.05 23.78
C HIS A 221 -7.20 -39.40 24.83
N GLU A 222 -6.00 -38.84 24.70
CA GLU A 222 -5.03 -38.79 25.79
C GLU A 222 -5.70 -38.06 26.95
N GLU A 223 -5.61 -38.66 28.14
CA GLU A 223 -5.95 -37.98 29.39
C GLU A 223 -5.27 -36.62 29.38
N ARG A 224 -5.96 -35.55 29.80
CA ARG A 224 -5.41 -34.19 29.81
C ARG A 224 -4.16 -34.15 30.71
N GLU A 225 -2.99 -34.44 30.14
CA GLU A 225 -1.73 -34.19 30.80
C GLU A 225 -1.67 -32.70 31.12
N MET A 226 -1.38 -32.40 32.38
CA MET A 226 -1.28 -31.02 32.84
C MET A 226 -0.05 -30.40 32.17
N ILE A 227 -0.28 -29.59 31.13
CA ILE A 227 0.80 -28.95 30.39
C ILE A 227 1.52 -27.99 31.35
N PRO A 228 2.84 -28.12 31.55
CA PRO A 228 3.59 -27.24 32.44
C PRO A 228 3.58 -25.79 31.93
N PRO A 229 3.61 -24.79 32.82
CA PRO A 229 3.67 -23.40 32.41
C PRO A 229 4.97 -23.09 31.66
N ILE A 230 4.86 -22.22 30.67
CA ILE A 230 5.99 -21.66 29.92
C ILE A 230 6.89 -20.92 30.89
N THR A 231 8.19 -21.20 30.78
CA THR A 231 9.24 -20.60 31.60
C THR A 231 9.81 -19.34 30.96
N HIS A 232 10.37 -18.45 31.79
CA HIS A 232 11.10 -17.27 31.31
C HIS A 232 12.23 -17.64 30.34
N LYS A 233 12.91 -18.77 30.57
CA LYS A 233 13.99 -19.24 29.71
C LYS A 233 13.48 -19.61 28.31
N GLU A 234 12.36 -20.34 28.23
CA GLU A 234 11.73 -20.71 26.96
C GLU A 234 11.25 -19.48 26.20
N LEU A 235 10.61 -18.52 26.89
CA LEU A 235 10.19 -17.25 26.31
C LEU A 235 11.37 -16.50 25.67
N MET A 236 12.49 -16.38 26.39
CA MET A 236 13.68 -15.70 25.89
C MET A 236 14.34 -16.45 24.74
N GLN A 237 14.40 -17.78 24.79
CA GLN A 237 14.92 -18.60 23.68
C GLN A 237 14.06 -18.46 22.42
N ALA A 238 12.73 -18.50 22.55
CA ALA A 238 11.79 -18.28 21.46
C ALA A 238 11.96 -16.88 20.87
N CYS A 239 12.03 -15.86 21.74
CA CYS A 239 12.29 -14.47 21.35
C CYS A 239 13.56 -14.38 20.49
N MET A 240 14.69 -14.98 20.91
CA MET A 240 15.95 -14.89 20.18
C MET A 240 15.91 -15.50 18.77
N ARG A 241 15.15 -16.58 18.56
CA ARG A 241 14.99 -17.27 17.26
C ARG A 241 14.28 -16.41 16.20
N VAL A 242 13.48 -15.43 16.61
CA VAL A 242 12.73 -14.57 15.69
C VAL A 242 13.68 -13.64 14.91
N GLY A 243 13.71 -13.75 13.58
CA GLY A 243 14.55 -12.86 12.75
C GLY A 243 14.05 -11.42 12.72
N ASN A 244 14.91 -10.43 13.01
CA ASN A 244 14.53 -9.00 13.11
C ASN A 244 13.94 -8.44 11.81
N SER A 245 14.45 -8.89 10.66
CA SER A 245 14.11 -8.36 9.33
C SER A 245 13.04 -9.18 8.60
N LYS A 246 12.40 -10.14 9.27
CA LYS A 246 11.27 -10.87 8.67
C LYS A 246 10.08 -9.92 8.49
N ALA A 247 9.24 -10.22 7.51
CA ALA A 247 8.08 -9.42 7.22
C ALA A 247 7.10 -9.43 8.42
N PRO A 248 6.57 -8.28 8.84
CA PRO A 248 5.58 -8.22 9.91
C PRO A 248 4.26 -8.86 9.45
N GLY A 249 3.45 -9.30 10.42
CA GLY A 249 2.10 -9.79 10.17
C GLY A 249 1.11 -8.68 9.77
N MET A 250 -0.18 -9.02 9.77
CA MET A 250 -1.27 -8.06 9.51
C MET A 250 -1.33 -6.91 10.52
N ASP A 251 -0.79 -7.11 11.72
CA ASP A 251 -0.68 -6.10 12.77
C ASP A 251 0.34 -4.99 12.44
N HIS A 252 1.19 -5.23 11.42
CA HIS A 252 2.29 -4.37 11.03
C HIS A 252 3.24 -4.03 12.19
N ILE A 253 3.38 -4.94 13.16
CA ILE A 253 4.37 -4.86 14.23
C ILE A 253 5.65 -5.54 13.74
N PRO A 254 6.76 -4.82 13.56
CA PRO A 254 8.00 -5.43 13.10
C PRO A 254 8.62 -6.30 14.21
N ASN A 255 9.27 -7.40 13.81
CA ASN A 255 9.88 -8.34 14.75
C ASN A 255 10.90 -7.70 15.69
N ILE A 256 11.62 -6.66 15.24
CA ILE A 256 12.51 -5.90 16.12
C ILE A 256 11.77 -5.24 17.29
N ALA A 257 10.55 -4.74 17.08
CA ALA A 257 9.73 -4.14 18.13
C ALA A 257 9.18 -5.23 19.07
N LEU A 258 8.70 -6.36 18.52
CA LEU A 258 8.25 -7.49 19.34
C LEU A 258 9.37 -8.05 20.23
N LYS A 259 10.57 -8.25 19.67
CA LYS A 259 11.74 -8.68 20.46
C LYS A 259 12.08 -7.68 21.55
N THR A 260 12.09 -6.40 21.22
CA THR A 260 12.36 -5.34 22.20
C THR A 260 11.30 -5.36 23.31
N ALA A 261 10.03 -5.55 22.98
CA ALA A 261 8.94 -5.61 23.96
C ALA A 261 9.13 -6.78 24.94
N ILE A 262 9.41 -7.98 24.42
CA ILE A 262 9.64 -9.18 25.25
C ILE A 262 10.89 -9.00 26.12
N GLN A 263 11.95 -8.40 25.58
CA GLN A 263 13.18 -8.14 26.35
C GLN A 263 13.00 -7.10 27.45
N THR A 264 12.12 -6.11 27.23
CA THR A 264 11.86 -5.02 28.19
C THR A 264 10.87 -5.43 29.27
N ALA A 265 9.80 -6.14 28.91
CA ALA A 265 8.73 -6.51 29.83
C ALA A 265 8.41 -8.03 29.73
N PRO A 266 9.38 -8.92 30.01
CA PRO A 266 9.20 -10.36 29.77
C PRO A 266 8.04 -10.97 30.57
N GLN A 267 7.82 -10.50 31.81
CA GLN A 267 6.74 -11.01 32.66
C GLN A 267 5.36 -10.78 32.06
N MET A 268 5.13 -9.61 31.44
CA MET A 268 3.87 -9.29 30.77
C MET A 268 3.52 -10.31 29.67
N PHE A 269 4.52 -10.79 28.92
CA PHE A 269 4.31 -11.82 27.91
C PHE A 269 4.19 -13.21 28.52
N LEU A 270 4.96 -13.50 29.58
CA LEU A 270 4.92 -14.78 30.28
C LEU A 270 3.54 -15.03 30.89
N ASP A 271 2.98 -14.03 31.57
CA ASP A 271 1.65 -14.07 32.17
C ASP A 271 0.58 -14.27 31.10
N MET A 272 0.64 -13.49 30.02
CA MET A 272 -0.25 -13.61 28.87
C MET A 272 -0.24 -15.02 28.26
N TYR A 273 0.94 -15.58 27.97
CA TYR A 273 1.05 -16.90 27.36
C TYR A 273 0.59 -18.01 28.32
N ASN A 274 0.94 -17.93 29.60
CA ASN A 274 0.54 -18.91 30.59
C ASN A 274 -0.96 -18.85 30.91
N ARG A 275 -1.59 -17.68 30.84
CA ARG A 275 -3.05 -17.57 30.95
C ARG A 275 -3.76 -18.19 29.74
N CYS A 276 -3.27 -17.94 28.53
CA CYS A 276 -3.78 -18.61 27.32
C CYS A 276 -3.67 -20.14 27.44
N LEU A 277 -2.54 -20.63 27.97
CA LEU A 277 -2.30 -22.06 28.18
C LEU A 277 -3.25 -22.65 29.24
N ALA A 278 -3.41 -21.97 30.38
CA ALA A 278 -4.27 -22.42 31.48
C ALA A 278 -5.76 -22.43 31.10
N GLU A 279 -6.22 -21.43 30.34
CA GLU A 279 -7.59 -21.35 29.85
C GLU A 279 -7.83 -22.23 28.60
N GLY A 280 -6.77 -22.76 27.98
CA GLY A 280 -6.86 -23.55 26.75
C GLY A 280 -7.33 -22.74 25.53
N ILE A 281 -7.06 -21.43 25.52
CA ILE A 281 -7.54 -20.51 24.49
C ILE A 281 -6.40 -20.15 23.54
N PHE A 282 -6.66 -20.32 22.24
CA PHE A 282 -5.84 -19.68 21.20
C PHE A 282 -6.53 -18.38 20.75
N PRO A 283 -5.95 -17.20 21.04
CA PRO A 283 -6.61 -15.92 20.80
C PRO A 283 -7.06 -15.71 19.36
N GLU A 284 -8.31 -15.28 19.17
CA GLU A 284 -8.91 -15.01 17.86
C GLU A 284 -8.13 -13.97 17.07
N ARG A 285 -7.49 -13.03 17.77
CA ARG A 285 -6.63 -12.01 17.13
C ARG A 285 -5.40 -12.60 16.44
N TRP A 286 -4.87 -13.72 16.93
CA TRP A 286 -3.72 -14.39 16.31
C TRP A 286 -4.12 -15.26 15.11
N LYS A 287 -5.40 -15.64 14.99
CA LYS A 287 -5.93 -16.41 13.86
C LYS A 287 -6.23 -15.57 12.61
N ARG A 288 -6.20 -14.24 12.72
CA ARG A 288 -6.48 -13.33 11.59
C ARG A 288 -5.28 -13.29 10.64
N GLN A 289 -5.43 -13.87 9.44
CA GLN A 289 -4.46 -13.88 8.33
C GLN A 289 -4.84 -12.94 7.18
#